data_AF-C9ZSA5-F1
#
_entry.id   AF-C9ZSA5-F1
#
_cell.length_a   1.000
_cell.length_b   1.000
_cell.length_c   1.000
_cell.angle_alpha   90.00
_cell.angle_beta   90.00
_cell.angle_gamma   90.00
#
_symmetry.space_group_name_H-M   'P 1'
#
loop_
_entity.id
_entity.type
_entity.pdbx_description
1 polymer ?
#
loop_
_entity_poly.entity_id
_entity_poly.type
_entity_poly.pdbx_seq_one_letter_code
_entity_poly.pdbx_strand_id
1 'polypeptide(L)'
;MIQNNGNMRNTQNVFNERFNRAQGEVQEQGGRQMQNPSVTGKRKSREEELYESLYYAKWSYVMSGYNQEPLGMKVFFGRPQHIWTEEEVDITPEHCEVDAELEERPTGLEIFVLTSKMGWPSATFQLGINDESGIMDNNVYIRREMMRVWYIIQQKLKEWWVQKTESTPPTHIVIGIPGTGKSCGVGSFLLHSLLHFHEGMLDVVVYFTDAKAYLIYNKKGNEEGRVVLYKRKDVTNVIKEMRLKKRGHIIFDTDGPDET
;
A
#
# COMPACT_ATOMS: atom_id res chain seq x y z
N MET A 1 -7.45 -3.93 -36.99
CA MET A 1 -7.96 -4.52 -35.74
C MET A 1 -6.90 -5.45 -35.19
N ILE A 2 -6.13 -5.01 -34.20
CA ILE A 2 -5.28 -5.88 -33.39
C ILE A 2 -5.75 -5.64 -31.95
N GLN A 3 -6.60 -6.55 -31.46
CA GLN A 3 -6.99 -6.56 -30.05
C GLN A 3 -5.81 -7.12 -29.25
N ASN A 4 -5.04 -6.24 -28.60
CA ASN A 4 -4.08 -6.64 -27.58
C ASN A 4 -4.86 -7.08 -26.32
N ASN A 5 -5.22 -8.36 -26.25
CA ASN A 5 -5.67 -9.00 -25.01
C ASN A 5 -4.47 -9.23 -24.08
N GLY A 6 -3.84 -8.14 -23.63
CA GLY A 6 -2.81 -8.16 -22.60
C GLY A 6 -3.42 -8.46 -21.25
N ASN A 7 -3.35 -9.73 -20.83
CA ASN A 7 -3.74 -10.16 -19.50
C ASN A 7 -2.90 -9.40 -18.46
N MET A 8 -3.50 -8.50 -17.66
CA MET A 8 -2.82 -7.64 -16.68
C MET A 8 -1.91 -8.42 -15.71
N ARG A 9 -2.25 -9.67 -15.40
CA ARG A 9 -1.42 -10.57 -14.59
C ARG A 9 -0.04 -10.81 -15.21
N ASN A 10 0.04 -10.92 -16.53
CA ASN A 10 1.32 -11.12 -17.22
C ASN A 10 2.20 -9.86 -17.14
N THR A 11 1.60 -8.67 -17.26
CA THR A 11 2.34 -7.41 -17.17
C THR A 11 2.87 -7.17 -15.75
N GLN A 12 2.07 -7.50 -14.73
CA GLN A 12 2.48 -7.40 -13.33
C GLN A 12 3.58 -8.40 -12.98
N ASN A 13 3.51 -9.64 -13.48
CA ASN A 13 4.56 -10.64 -13.30
C ASN A 13 5.89 -10.20 -13.93
N VAL A 14 5.86 -9.66 -15.15
CA VAL A 14 7.06 -9.15 -15.82
C VAL A 14 7.67 -7.97 -15.04
N PHE A 15 6.84 -7.08 -14.50
CA PHE A 15 7.32 -5.96 -13.69
C PHE A 15 7.89 -6.44 -12.35
N ASN A 16 7.23 -7.39 -11.69
CA ASN A 16 7.69 -8.03 -10.45
C ASN A 16 9.05 -8.71 -10.66
N GLU A 17 9.20 -9.55 -11.69
CA GLU A 17 10.46 -10.23 -11.99
C GLU A 17 11.61 -9.24 -12.25
N ARG A 18 11.35 -8.18 -13.02
CA ARG A 18 12.35 -7.14 -13.33
C ARG A 18 12.72 -6.31 -12.11
N PHE A 19 11.73 -5.93 -11.31
CA PHE A 19 11.96 -5.22 -10.07
C PHE A 19 12.77 -6.07 -9.08
N ASN A 20 12.42 -7.35 -8.95
CA ASN A 20 13.14 -8.30 -8.09
C ASN A 20 14.59 -8.51 -8.58
N ARG A 21 14.83 -8.54 -9.89
CA ARG A 21 16.18 -8.58 -10.47
C ARG A 21 16.99 -7.34 -10.11
N ALA A 22 16.41 -6.14 -10.29
CA ALA A 22 17.07 -4.88 -9.92
C ALA A 22 17.40 -4.81 -8.42
N GLN A 23 16.52 -5.34 -7.56
CA GLN A 23 16.78 -5.48 -6.12
C GLN A 23 17.95 -6.43 -5.82
N GLY A 24 18.04 -7.56 -6.53
CA GLY A 24 19.12 -8.54 -6.39
C GLY A 24 20.49 -7.96 -6.76
N GLU A 25 20.57 -7.26 -7.89
CA GLU A 25 21.81 -6.63 -8.38
C GLU A 25 22.35 -5.56 -7.41
N VAL A 26 21.47 -4.80 -6.75
CA VAL A 26 21.86 -3.82 -5.73
C VAL A 26 22.28 -4.47 -4.41
N GLN A 27 21.67 -5.60 -4.03
CA GLN A 27 22.09 -6.35 -2.84
C GLN A 27 23.48 -6.98 -3.02
N GLU A 28 23.82 -7.44 -4.23
CA GLU A 28 25.17 -7.95 -4.56
C GLU A 28 26.24 -6.84 -4.54
N GLN A 29 25.91 -5.62 -4.96
CA GLN A 29 26.84 -4.47 -4.93
C GLN A 29 26.96 -3.81 -3.54
N GLY A 30 25.94 -3.93 -2.69
CA GLY A 30 25.86 -3.31 -1.36
C GLY A 30 26.21 -4.22 -0.18
N GLY A 31 26.87 -5.36 -0.43
CA GLY A 31 27.16 -6.42 0.55
C GLY A 31 28.15 -6.04 1.67
N ARG A 32 27.83 -5.01 2.47
CA ARG A 32 28.32 -4.80 3.84
C ARG A 32 27.61 -3.61 4.50
N GLN A 33 26.37 -3.77 4.95
CA GLN A 33 25.88 -3.18 6.21
C GLN A 33 24.43 -3.57 6.51
N MET A 34 24.13 -3.62 7.82
CA MET A 34 22.84 -3.87 8.49
C MET A 34 22.65 -5.27 9.09
N GLN A 35 23.56 -5.63 10.01
CA GLN A 35 23.10 -6.19 11.28
C GLN A 35 22.83 -5.00 12.20
N ASN A 36 21.56 -4.70 12.49
CA ASN A 36 21.23 -3.99 13.72
C ASN A 36 20.95 -5.05 14.78
N PRO A 37 21.82 -5.19 15.81
CA PRO A 37 21.50 -6.03 16.95
C PRO A 37 20.38 -5.38 17.76
N SER A 38 19.28 -6.10 17.99
CA SER A 38 18.30 -5.73 18.99
C SER A 38 18.99 -5.65 20.36
N VAL A 39 18.95 -4.48 21.00
CA VAL A 39 19.53 -4.22 22.33
C VAL A 39 18.77 -4.95 23.47
N THR A 40 17.74 -5.71 23.16
CA THR A 40 17.03 -6.56 24.13
C THR A 40 16.82 -7.93 23.50
N GLY A 41 17.42 -8.98 24.08
CA GLY A 41 17.39 -10.37 23.59
C GLY A 41 16.01 -11.06 23.60
N LYS A 42 14.92 -10.32 23.43
CA LYS A 42 13.56 -10.85 23.33
C LYS A 42 13.25 -11.09 21.85
N ARG A 43 12.94 -12.34 21.51
CA ARG A 43 12.47 -12.70 20.16
C ARG A 43 11.14 -11.99 19.89
N LYS A 44 11.07 -11.26 18.78
CA LYS A 44 9.82 -10.60 18.35
C LYS A 44 8.75 -11.66 18.07
N SER A 45 7.52 -11.34 18.45
CA SER A 45 6.34 -12.13 18.08
C SER A 45 6.06 -11.99 16.59
N ARG A 46 5.31 -12.95 16.02
CA ARG A 46 4.92 -12.89 14.61
C ARG A 46 4.07 -11.65 14.33
N GLU A 47 3.27 -11.23 15.30
CA GLU A 47 2.40 -10.07 15.26
C GLU A 47 3.19 -8.75 15.18
N GLU A 48 4.31 -8.66 15.90
CA GLU A 48 5.26 -7.54 15.84
C GLU A 48 6.03 -7.55 14.52
N GLU A 49 6.50 -8.71 14.05
CA GLU A 49 7.18 -8.83 12.74
C GLU A 49 6.26 -8.44 11.58
N LEU A 50 4.99 -8.84 11.60
CA LEU A 50 3.98 -8.42 10.63
C LEU A 50 3.77 -6.91 10.67
N TYR A 51 3.68 -6.32 11.87
CA TYR A 51 3.56 -4.87 12.03
C TYR A 51 4.77 -4.15 11.41
N GLU A 52 6.00 -4.59 11.75
CA GLU A 52 7.23 -3.98 11.22
C GLU A 52 7.31 -4.11 9.71
N SER A 53 6.85 -5.22 9.15
CA SER A 53 6.79 -5.41 7.69
C SER A 53 5.91 -4.38 6.99
N LEU A 54 4.77 -4.04 7.58
CA LEU A 54 3.84 -3.05 7.03
C LEU A 54 4.32 -1.63 7.29
N TYR A 55 4.78 -1.35 8.51
CA TYR A 55 5.17 0.00 8.93
C TYR A 55 6.47 0.45 8.27
N TYR A 56 7.47 -0.45 8.16
CA TYR A 56 8.78 -0.17 7.55
C TYR A 56 8.86 -0.67 6.10
N ALA A 57 7.73 -0.72 5.38
CA ALA A 57 7.73 -1.03 3.96
C ALA A 57 8.67 -0.08 3.21
N LYS A 58 9.49 -0.64 2.32
CA LYS A 58 10.53 0.12 1.62
C LYS A 58 9.93 0.84 0.42
N TRP A 59 10.29 2.11 0.28
CA TRP A 59 9.98 2.88 -0.92
C TRP A 59 10.95 2.56 -2.05
N SER A 60 10.44 2.57 -3.26
CA SER A 60 11.18 2.66 -4.50
C SER A 60 10.32 3.44 -5.50
N TYR A 61 10.89 3.85 -6.62
CA TYR A 61 10.16 4.61 -7.64
C TYR A 61 10.72 4.38 -9.03
N VAL A 62 9.91 4.69 -10.03
CA VAL A 62 10.20 4.47 -11.45
C VAL A 62 10.17 5.81 -12.17
N MET A 63 11.21 6.09 -12.94
CA MET A 63 11.28 7.26 -13.79
C MET A 63 11.36 6.87 -15.27
N SER A 64 10.66 7.60 -16.13
CA SER A 64 10.82 7.60 -17.59
C SER A 64 11.92 8.57 -18.03
N GLY A 65 12.27 8.60 -19.32
CA GLY A 65 13.32 9.45 -19.89
C GLY A 65 14.71 8.78 -19.96
N TYR A 66 14.81 7.50 -19.61
CA TYR A 66 16.05 6.74 -19.67
C TYR A 66 16.08 5.86 -20.93
N ASN A 67 16.26 6.47 -22.11
CA ASN A 67 16.14 5.81 -23.42
C ASN A 67 17.04 4.58 -23.63
N GLN A 68 18.11 4.44 -22.85
CA GLN A 68 19.02 3.29 -22.88
C GLN A 68 18.55 2.13 -21.99
N GLU A 69 17.59 2.37 -21.11
CA GLU A 69 16.99 1.37 -20.23
C GLU A 69 15.75 0.75 -20.90
N PRO A 70 15.37 -0.48 -20.54
CA PRO A 70 14.17 -1.12 -21.09
C PRO A 70 12.92 -0.27 -20.90
N LEU A 71 12.15 -0.09 -21.98
CA LEU A 71 10.94 0.76 -22.02
C LEU A 71 11.19 2.25 -21.72
N GLY A 72 12.45 2.71 -21.77
CA GLY A 72 12.79 4.08 -21.40
C GLY A 72 12.69 4.36 -19.89
N MET A 73 12.61 3.31 -19.05
CA MET A 73 12.30 3.40 -17.63
C MET A 73 13.42 2.88 -16.73
N LYS A 74 13.68 3.59 -15.62
CA LYS A 74 14.67 3.21 -14.61
C LYS A 74 14.06 3.16 -13.21
N VAL A 75 14.46 2.16 -12.44
CA VAL A 75 14.03 1.97 -11.04
C VAL A 75 15.06 2.57 -10.09
N PHE A 76 14.57 3.26 -9.06
CA PHE A 76 15.36 3.84 -7.99
C PHE A 76 14.86 3.34 -6.63
N PHE A 77 15.78 3.10 -5.71
CA PHE A 77 15.46 2.66 -4.36
C PHE A 77 15.39 3.84 -3.40
N GLY A 78 14.53 3.73 -2.38
CA GLY A 78 14.25 4.80 -1.44
C GLY A 78 13.04 5.64 -1.83
N ARG A 79 12.74 6.64 -1.01
CA ARG A 79 11.64 7.58 -1.25
C ARG A 79 12.14 8.67 -2.21
N PRO A 80 11.40 9.00 -3.29
CA PRO A 80 11.81 10.07 -4.19
C PRO A 80 11.82 11.42 -3.49
N GLN A 81 12.67 12.32 -3.96
CA GLN A 81 12.76 13.70 -3.45
C GLN A 81 11.50 14.51 -3.77
N HIS A 82 10.93 14.29 -4.95
CA HIS A 82 9.70 14.92 -5.41
C HIS A 82 8.60 13.85 -5.48
N ILE A 83 7.56 14.02 -4.66
CA ILE A 83 6.34 13.22 -4.70
C ILE A 83 5.26 14.09 -5.33
N TRP A 84 4.39 13.49 -6.15
CA TRP A 84 3.34 14.26 -6.80
C TRP A 84 2.52 15.03 -5.79
N THR A 85 2.31 16.33 -6.02
CA THR A 85 1.47 17.15 -5.14
C THR A 85 -0.01 16.87 -5.36
N GLU A 86 -0.87 17.40 -4.48
CA GLU A 86 -2.32 17.28 -4.63
C GLU A 86 -2.79 17.89 -5.95
N GLU A 87 -2.27 19.06 -6.30
CA GLU A 87 -2.58 19.78 -7.54
C GLU A 87 -2.13 19.01 -8.79
N GLU A 88 -1.00 18.30 -8.73
CA GLU A 88 -0.48 17.51 -9.85
C GLU A 88 -1.27 16.22 -10.11
N VAL A 89 -2.03 15.72 -9.13
CA VAL A 89 -2.82 14.50 -9.28
C VAL A 89 -4.31 14.75 -9.33
N ASP A 90 -4.80 15.88 -8.83
CA ASP A 90 -6.21 16.27 -8.91
C ASP A 90 -6.56 16.91 -10.25
N ILE A 91 -6.24 16.18 -11.32
CA ILE A 91 -6.57 16.55 -12.69
C ILE A 91 -7.78 15.74 -13.10
N THR A 92 -8.90 16.42 -13.35
CA THR A 92 -10.05 15.82 -14.02
C THR A 92 -9.93 16.15 -15.50
N PRO A 93 -9.60 15.19 -16.38
CA PRO A 93 -9.51 15.45 -17.81
C PRO A 93 -10.88 15.93 -18.32
N GLU A 94 -10.91 16.93 -19.19
CA GLU A 94 -12.15 17.26 -19.88
C GLU A 94 -12.56 16.10 -20.81
N HIS A 95 -13.86 15.98 -21.09
CA HIS A 95 -14.38 14.89 -21.94
C HIS A 95 -13.71 14.82 -23.33
N CYS A 96 -13.22 15.94 -23.85
CA CYS A 96 -12.49 16.02 -25.13
C CYS A 96 -11.00 15.66 -25.03
N GLU A 97 -10.44 15.57 -23.81
CA GLU A 97 -9.02 15.32 -23.54
C GLU A 97 -8.74 13.88 -23.12
N VAL A 98 -9.78 13.04 -22.98
CA VAL A 98 -9.65 11.63 -22.57
C VAL A 98 -8.77 10.82 -23.54
N ASP A 99 -8.80 11.20 -24.82
CA ASP A 99 -7.99 10.60 -25.89
C ASP A 99 -6.78 11.48 -26.31
N ALA A 100 -6.56 12.62 -25.63
CA ALA A 100 -5.43 13.49 -25.92
C ALA A 100 -4.13 12.84 -25.43
N GLU A 101 -3.06 13.01 -26.21
CA GLU A 101 -1.70 12.68 -25.78
C GLU A 101 -1.39 13.55 -24.55
N LEU A 102 -1.42 12.92 -23.36
CA LEU A 102 -1.04 13.58 -22.11
C LEU A 102 0.33 14.24 -22.31
N GLU A 103 0.42 15.56 -22.07
CA GLU A 103 1.69 16.29 -22.14
C GLU A 103 2.79 15.54 -21.37
N GLU A 104 4.02 15.61 -21.89
CA GLU A 104 5.19 15.01 -21.28
C GLU A 104 5.23 15.36 -19.78
N ARG A 105 5.21 14.32 -18.94
CA ARG A 105 5.11 14.49 -17.50
C ARG A 105 6.37 15.22 -17.02
N PRO A 106 6.24 16.39 -16.35
CA PRO A 106 7.35 17.32 -16.16
C PRO A 106 8.54 16.77 -15.37
N THR A 107 8.34 15.72 -14.58
CA THR A 107 9.37 15.10 -13.72
C THR A 107 9.83 13.72 -14.19
N GLY A 108 9.21 13.15 -15.22
CA GLY A 108 9.43 11.76 -15.63
C GLY A 108 9.06 10.72 -14.57
N LEU A 109 8.51 11.10 -13.41
CA LEU A 109 8.10 10.15 -12.38
C LEU A 109 6.81 9.44 -12.80
N GLU A 110 6.86 8.10 -12.85
CA GLU A 110 5.78 7.27 -13.37
C GLU A 110 4.99 6.53 -12.28
N ILE A 111 5.71 5.90 -11.34
CA ILE A 111 5.16 4.96 -10.36
C ILE A 111 5.99 5.03 -9.07
N PHE A 112 5.34 4.95 -7.90
CA PHE A 112 6.02 4.55 -6.66
C PHE A 112 5.78 3.08 -6.36
N VAL A 113 6.70 2.46 -5.64
CA VAL A 113 6.60 1.06 -5.21
C VAL A 113 6.81 1.00 -3.71
N LEU A 114 5.88 0.35 -3.01
CA LEU A 114 6.02 0.00 -1.61
C LEU A 114 6.25 -1.50 -1.48
N THR A 115 7.40 -1.89 -0.91
CA THR A 115 7.80 -3.29 -0.75
C THR A 115 7.76 -3.69 0.71
N SER A 116 6.82 -4.57 1.08
CA SER A 116 6.70 -5.16 2.42
C SER A 116 7.43 -6.50 2.48
N LYS A 117 8.20 -6.75 3.55
CA LYS A 117 9.01 -7.98 3.72
C LYS A 117 8.15 -9.26 3.74
N MET A 118 6.97 -9.18 4.32
CA MET A 118 6.00 -10.26 4.53
C MET A 118 4.73 -10.07 3.68
N GLY A 119 4.77 -9.19 2.68
CA GLY A 119 3.62 -8.89 1.82
C GLY A 119 2.61 -7.93 2.43
N TRP A 120 1.45 -7.83 1.79
CA TRP A 120 0.36 -6.93 2.20
C TRP A 120 -0.91 -7.69 2.53
N PRO A 121 -1.77 -7.17 3.44
CA PRO A 121 -3.02 -7.83 3.79
C PRO A 121 -3.89 -8.07 2.56
N SER A 122 -4.13 -9.34 2.27
CA SER A 122 -4.93 -9.85 1.16
C SER A 122 -5.52 -11.20 1.58
N ALA A 123 -6.43 -11.76 0.79
CA ALA A 123 -6.96 -13.10 1.04
C ALA A 123 -5.83 -14.16 1.21
N THR A 124 -4.69 -13.95 0.54
CA THR A 124 -3.52 -14.84 0.48
C THR A 124 -2.41 -14.49 1.47
N PHE A 125 -2.55 -13.42 2.27
CA PHE A 125 -1.52 -12.91 3.20
C PHE A 125 -1.06 -13.90 4.30
N GLN A 126 -1.67 -15.08 4.38
CA GLN A 126 -1.27 -16.15 5.30
C GLN A 126 -0.82 -17.45 4.62
N LEU A 127 -0.83 -17.54 3.29
CA LEU A 127 -0.33 -18.70 2.52
C LEU A 127 1.20 -18.71 2.39
N GLY A 128 1.90 -17.72 2.97
CA GLY A 128 3.36 -17.71 3.01
C GLY A 128 3.92 -18.96 3.70
N ILE A 129 4.50 -19.85 2.88
CA ILE A 129 5.77 -20.59 3.01
C ILE A 129 5.72 -21.98 2.31
N ASN A 130 4.54 -22.52 2.00
CA ASN A 130 4.43 -23.92 1.52
C ASN A 130 3.96 -24.11 0.08
N ASP A 131 3.62 -23.05 -0.64
CA ASP A 131 3.24 -23.19 -2.04
C ASP A 131 4.46 -22.86 -2.91
N GLU A 132 4.97 -23.89 -3.60
CA GLU A 132 6.11 -23.84 -4.53
C GLU A 132 5.86 -22.88 -5.73
N SER A 133 4.74 -22.16 -5.74
CA SER A 133 4.34 -21.16 -6.73
C SER A 133 4.97 -19.77 -6.52
N GLY A 134 5.71 -19.54 -5.44
CA GLY A 134 6.86 -18.62 -5.40
C GLY A 134 6.66 -17.12 -5.67
N ILE A 135 5.44 -16.61 -5.89
CA ILE A 135 5.22 -15.17 -6.11
C ILE A 135 4.46 -14.59 -4.92
N MET A 136 5.20 -14.18 -3.90
CA MET A 136 4.66 -13.34 -2.84
C MET A 136 4.57 -11.91 -3.39
N ASP A 137 3.35 -11.38 -3.58
CA ASP A 137 3.12 -10.00 -4.02
C ASP A 137 3.50 -9.02 -2.89
N ASN A 138 4.80 -8.81 -2.76
CA ASN A 138 5.39 -7.93 -1.76
C ASN A 138 5.33 -6.45 -2.15
N ASN A 139 5.06 -6.18 -3.43
CA ASN A 139 5.12 -4.86 -4.03
C ASN A 139 3.71 -4.28 -4.23
N VAL A 140 3.53 -3.03 -3.83
CA VAL A 140 2.35 -2.22 -4.15
C VAL A 140 2.77 -1.11 -5.10
N TYR A 141 2.19 -1.10 -6.30
CA TYR A 141 2.45 -0.11 -7.34
C TYR A 141 1.49 1.07 -7.19
N ILE A 142 2.01 2.21 -6.77
CA ILE A 142 1.26 3.42 -6.49
C ILE A 142 1.28 4.30 -7.73
N ARG A 143 0.11 4.50 -8.32
CA ARG A 143 -0.11 5.43 -9.43
C ARG A 143 -0.66 6.78 -8.94
N ARG A 144 -0.65 7.78 -9.82
CA ARG A 144 -1.22 9.12 -9.55
C ARG A 144 -2.63 9.08 -8.97
N GLU A 145 -3.51 8.26 -9.54
CA GLU A 145 -4.89 8.14 -9.03
C GLU A 145 -4.94 7.64 -7.58
N MET A 146 -4.02 6.76 -7.17
CA MET A 146 -3.95 6.30 -5.78
C MET A 146 -3.49 7.43 -4.86
N MET A 147 -2.55 8.26 -5.30
CA MET A 147 -2.15 9.47 -4.57
C MET A 147 -3.29 10.47 -4.45
N ARG A 148 -4.08 10.68 -5.51
CA ARG A 148 -5.29 11.52 -5.48
C ARG A 148 -6.28 11.04 -4.42
N VAL A 149 -6.58 9.75 -4.41
CA VAL A 149 -7.42 9.12 -3.37
C VAL A 149 -6.83 9.34 -1.96
N TRP A 150 -5.52 9.20 -1.81
CA TRP A 150 -4.85 9.46 -0.53
C TRP A 150 -5.00 10.93 -0.09
N TYR A 151 -4.82 11.91 -0.98
CA TYR A 151 -4.98 13.33 -0.62
C TYR A 151 -6.39 13.65 -0.14
N ILE A 152 -7.42 13.15 -0.82
CA ILE A 152 -8.82 13.29 -0.40
C ILE A 152 -9.02 12.72 1.01
N ILE A 153 -8.50 11.51 1.27
CA ILE A 153 -8.59 10.85 2.57
C ILE A 153 -7.81 11.64 3.64
N GLN A 154 -6.62 12.12 3.29
CA GLN A 154 -5.74 12.86 4.17
C GLN A 154 -6.41 14.17 4.63
N GLN A 155 -7.08 14.90 3.73
CA GLN A 155 -7.80 16.13 4.07
C GLN A 155 -8.95 15.85 5.04
N LYS A 156 -9.80 14.86 4.74
CA LYS A 156 -10.89 14.45 5.66
C LYS A 156 -10.39 14.02 7.03
N LEU A 157 -9.25 13.33 7.08
CA LEU A 157 -8.64 12.93 8.35
C LEU A 157 -8.09 14.14 9.13
N LYS A 158 -7.53 15.15 8.46
CA LYS A 158 -7.08 16.39 9.09
C LYS A 158 -8.26 17.15 9.67
N GLU A 159 -9.32 17.33 8.90
CA GLU A 159 -10.56 17.99 9.33
C GLU A 159 -11.16 17.32 10.57
N TRP A 160 -11.24 16.00 10.56
CA TRP A 160 -11.80 15.23 11.68
C TRP A 160 -10.89 15.18 12.92
N TRP A 161 -9.62 14.76 12.76
CA TRP A 161 -8.78 14.43 13.92
C TRP A 161 -7.89 15.57 14.41
N VAL A 162 -7.59 16.54 13.54
CA VAL A 162 -6.68 17.65 13.86
C VAL A 162 -7.47 18.92 14.10
N GLN A 163 -8.33 19.29 13.15
CA GLN A 163 -9.11 20.54 13.21
C GLN A 163 -10.41 20.37 14.03
N LYS A 164 -10.95 19.15 14.12
CA LYS A 164 -12.23 18.82 14.78
C LYS A 164 -13.43 19.61 14.22
N THR A 165 -13.39 19.91 12.93
CA THR A 165 -14.44 20.63 12.20
C THR A 165 -15.54 19.71 11.68
N GLU A 166 -15.20 18.44 11.45
CA GLU A 166 -16.14 17.40 11.05
C GLU A 166 -16.88 16.79 12.25
N SER A 167 -18.11 16.31 12.01
CA SER A 167 -19.00 15.75 13.05
C SER A 167 -19.17 14.22 12.98
N THR A 168 -18.66 13.59 11.91
CA THR A 168 -18.68 12.13 11.75
C THR A 168 -17.30 11.53 11.44
N PRO A 169 -16.95 10.37 12.01
CA PRO A 169 -15.66 9.75 11.76
C PRO A 169 -15.56 9.25 10.31
N PRO A 170 -14.52 9.63 9.56
CA PRO A 170 -14.38 9.24 8.17
C PRO A 170 -14.21 7.72 8.08
N THR A 171 -15.05 7.09 7.26
CA THR A 171 -14.98 5.66 6.93
C THR A 171 -14.77 5.56 5.43
N HIS A 172 -13.71 4.88 5.00
CA HIS A 172 -13.41 4.72 3.57
C HIS A 172 -13.61 3.26 3.16
N ILE A 173 -14.36 3.08 2.08
CA ILE A 173 -14.64 1.78 1.49
C ILE A 173 -13.93 1.75 0.15
N VAL A 174 -13.01 0.81 -0.03
CA VAL A 174 -12.32 0.57 -1.30
C VAL A 174 -13.02 -0.61 -1.96
N ILE A 175 -13.80 -0.33 -3.01
CA ILE A 175 -14.48 -1.37 -3.79
C ILE A 175 -13.66 -1.60 -5.05
N GLY A 176 -13.10 -2.79 -5.19
CA GLY A 176 -12.42 -3.22 -6.40
C GLY A 176 -13.28 -4.16 -7.25
N ILE A 177 -13.04 -4.17 -8.55
CA ILE A 177 -13.52 -5.24 -9.43
C ILE A 177 -12.67 -6.48 -9.14
N PRO A 178 -13.27 -7.63 -8.76
CA PRO A 178 -12.56 -8.88 -8.52
C PRO A 178 -11.60 -9.23 -9.66
N GLY A 179 -10.47 -9.84 -9.32
CA GLY A 179 -9.52 -10.38 -10.30
C GLY A 179 -8.69 -9.34 -11.07
N THR A 180 -8.96 -8.03 -10.90
CA THR A 180 -8.21 -6.97 -11.59
C THR A 180 -7.01 -6.45 -10.78
N GLY A 181 -6.88 -6.86 -9.51
CA GLY A 181 -5.77 -6.45 -8.63
C GLY A 181 -5.78 -4.96 -8.24
N LYS A 182 -6.85 -4.22 -8.57
CA LYS A 182 -6.96 -2.78 -8.30
C LYS A 182 -7.28 -2.49 -6.82
N SER A 183 -8.10 -3.34 -6.19
CA SER A 183 -8.50 -3.29 -4.76
C SER A 183 -7.28 -3.41 -3.85
N CYS A 184 -6.49 -4.48 -4.03
CA CYS A 184 -5.36 -4.80 -3.17
C CYS A 184 -4.26 -3.72 -3.19
N GLY A 185 -4.04 -3.06 -4.33
CA GLY A 185 -3.06 -1.97 -4.42
C GLY A 185 -3.48 -0.72 -3.64
N VAL A 186 -4.72 -0.25 -3.85
CA VAL A 186 -5.27 0.93 -3.16
C VAL A 186 -5.36 0.70 -1.66
N GLY A 187 -5.97 -0.41 -1.24
CA GLY A 187 -6.11 -0.72 0.19
C GLY A 187 -4.75 -0.78 0.89
N SER A 188 -3.77 -1.49 0.33
CA SER A 188 -2.44 -1.62 0.91
C SER A 188 -1.71 -0.28 1.01
N PHE A 189 -1.79 0.55 -0.03
CA PHE A 189 -1.21 1.89 0.00
C PHE A 189 -1.86 2.79 1.05
N LEU A 190 -3.20 2.74 1.17
CA LEU A 190 -3.93 3.47 2.20
C LEU A 190 -3.56 2.99 3.59
N LEU A 191 -3.43 1.68 3.80
CA LEU A 191 -3.01 1.11 5.08
C LEU A 191 -1.65 1.67 5.50
N HIS A 192 -0.65 1.60 4.63
CA HIS A 192 0.66 2.19 4.91
C HIS A 192 0.54 3.68 5.22
N SER A 193 -0.17 4.43 4.38
CA SER A 193 -0.29 5.88 4.53
C SER A 193 -1.00 6.29 5.82
N LEU A 194 -2.01 5.54 6.27
CA LEU A 194 -2.72 5.75 7.53
C LEU A 194 -1.82 5.47 8.75
N LEU A 195 -0.97 4.45 8.70
CA LEU A 195 -0.02 4.16 9.78
C LEU A 195 0.99 5.30 9.99
N HIS A 196 1.30 6.03 8.93
CA HIS A 196 2.19 7.19 8.95
C HIS A 196 1.46 8.55 9.04
N PHE A 197 0.12 8.55 9.11
CA PHE A 197 -0.66 9.79 9.16
C PHE A 197 -0.36 10.58 10.44
N HIS A 198 0.08 11.83 10.29
CA HIS A 198 0.47 12.72 11.39
C HIS A 198 1.37 12.01 12.43
N GLU A 199 2.48 11.43 11.98
CA GLU A 199 3.45 10.75 12.86
C GLU A 199 2.85 9.57 13.63
N GLY A 200 1.94 8.84 12.99
CA GLY A 200 1.28 7.69 13.60
C GLY A 200 0.19 8.06 14.61
N MET A 201 -0.48 9.17 14.36
CA MET A 201 -1.56 9.71 15.19
C MET A 201 -2.72 8.72 15.42
N LEU A 202 -2.99 7.83 14.46
CA LEU A 202 -4.00 6.79 14.59
C LEU A 202 -3.49 5.68 15.51
N ASP A 203 -4.27 5.35 16.53
CA ASP A 203 -3.95 4.27 17.47
C ASP A 203 -4.08 2.90 16.80
N VAL A 204 -4.97 2.80 15.83
CA VAL A 204 -5.35 1.53 15.22
C VAL A 204 -5.97 1.69 13.85
N VAL A 205 -5.57 0.83 12.91
CA VAL A 205 -6.18 0.72 11.58
C VAL A 205 -6.75 -0.69 11.43
N VAL A 206 -8.02 -0.78 11.04
CA VAL A 206 -8.69 -2.06 10.76
C VAL A 206 -8.73 -2.27 9.25
N TYR A 207 -8.19 -3.38 8.79
CA TYR A 207 -8.21 -3.77 7.39
C TYR A 207 -9.09 -5.00 7.21
N PHE A 208 -10.20 -4.86 6.49
CA PHE A 208 -11.08 -5.97 6.15
C PHE A 208 -10.73 -6.53 4.79
N THR A 209 -10.58 -7.86 4.74
CA THR A 209 -10.70 -8.66 3.52
C THR A 209 -12.01 -9.44 3.57
N ASP A 210 -12.34 -10.19 2.52
CA ASP A 210 -13.57 -10.99 2.49
C ASP A 210 -13.61 -12.06 3.60
N ALA A 211 -12.45 -12.60 3.97
CA ALA A 211 -12.35 -13.65 4.98
C ALA A 211 -11.93 -13.14 6.38
N LYS A 212 -11.08 -12.12 6.44
CA LYS A 212 -10.33 -11.75 7.65
C LYS A 212 -10.43 -10.27 7.96
N ALA A 213 -10.11 -9.94 9.19
CA ALA A 213 -9.93 -8.60 9.67
C ALA A 213 -8.61 -8.50 10.40
N TYR A 214 -7.78 -7.54 9.97
CA TYR A 214 -6.49 -7.24 10.57
C TYR A 214 -6.65 -5.97 11.41
N LEU A 215 -6.36 -6.06 12.70
CA LEU A 215 -6.31 -4.91 13.59
C LEU A 215 -4.86 -4.55 13.81
N ILE A 216 -4.41 -3.49 13.15
CA ILE A 216 -3.04 -3.00 13.21
C ILE A 216 -2.98 -1.89 14.25
N TYR A 217 -2.42 -2.20 15.42
CA TYR A 217 -2.18 -1.21 16.47
C TYR A 217 -0.87 -0.50 16.20
N ASN A 218 -0.93 0.83 16.12
CA ASN A 218 0.24 1.64 15.88
C ASN A 218 1.11 1.71 17.12
N LYS A 219 2.43 1.86 16.93
CA LYS A 219 3.38 2.04 18.02
C LYS A 219 3.05 3.34 18.76
N LYS A 220 2.93 3.29 20.10
CA LYS A 220 2.61 4.48 20.89
C LYS A 220 3.32 4.48 22.25
N GLY A 221 4.14 5.50 22.50
CA GLY A 221 4.94 5.59 23.72
C GLY A 221 5.82 4.35 23.88
N ASN A 222 5.60 3.60 24.96
CA ASN A 222 6.33 2.36 25.26
C ASN A 222 5.64 1.09 24.71
N GLU A 223 4.46 1.20 24.09
CA GLU A 223 3.76 0.05 23.49
C GLU A 223 4.29 -0.21 22.08
N GLU A 224 4.80 -1.42 21.85
CA GLU A 224 5.18 -1.88 20.51
C GLU A 224 3.95 -2.06 19.62
N GLY A 225 4.10 -1.69 18.35
CA GLY A 225 3.07 -1.90 17.34
C GLY A 225 2.88 -3.39 17.06
N ARG A 226 1.64 -3.80 16.80
CA ARG A 226 1.29 -5.21 16.61
C ARG A 226 0.08 -5.39 15.71
N VAL A 227 0.00 -6.54 15.04
CA VAL A 227 -1.17 -6.94 14.24
C VAL A 227 -1.93 -8.05 14.95
N VAL A 228 -3.25 -7.91 15.10
CA VAL A 228 -4.13 -8.96 15.62
C VAL A 228 -5.12 -9.39 14.54
N LEU A 229 -5.20 -10.69 14.28
CA LEU A 229 -6.04 -11.26 13.23
C LEU A 229 -7.32 -11.84 13.82
N TYR A 230 -8.42 -11.58 13.15
CA TYR A 230 -9.73 -12.13 13.48
C TYR A 230 -10.43 -12.64 12.22
N LYS A 231 -11.39 -13.55 12.39
CA LYS A 231 -12.36 -13.85 11.34
C LYS A 231 -13.28 -12.64 11.20
N ARG A 232 -13.66 -12.30 9.96
CA ARG A 232 -14.48 -11.12 9.67
C ARG A 232 -15.73 -11.02 10.55
N LYS A 233 -16.44 -12.14 10.74
CA LYS A 233 -17.66 -12.23 11.55
C LYS A 233 -17.50 -11.91 13.04
N ASP A 234 -16.30 -12.08 13.59
CA ASP A 234 -16.03 -11.93 15.03
C ASP A 234 -15.62 -10.47 15.39
N VAL A 235 -15.33 -9.63 14.39
CA VAL A 235 -14.75 -8.29 14.59
C VAL A 235 -15.78 -7.19 14.85
N THR A 236 -17.04 -7.37 14.50
CA THR A 236 -18.06 -6.31 14.57
C THR A 236 -18.19 -5.69 15.96
N ASN A 237 -18.04 -6.48 17.03
CA ASN A 237 -18.07 -5.99 18.41
C ASN A 237 -16.79 -5.23 18.77
N VAL A 238 -15.64 -5.67 18.27
CA VAL A 238 -14.35 -5.00 18.50
C VAL A 238 -14.33 -3.62 17.85
N ILE A 239 -14.90 -3.48 16.64
CA ILE A 239 -15.01 -2.18 15.96
C ILE A 239 -15.84 -1.18 16.77
N LYS A 240 -16.99 -1.61 17.30
CA LYS A 240 -17.89 -0.74 18.08
C LYS A 240 -17.14 -0.14 19.27
N GLU A 241 -16.40 -0.98 19.98
CA GLU A 241 -15.56 -0.55 21.11
C GLU A 241 -14.41 0.37 20.67
N MET A 242 -13.78 0.09 19.52
CA MET A 242 -12.70 0.91 18.97
C MET A 242 -13.17 2.31 18.58
N ARG A 243 -14.30 2.43 17.87
CA ARG A 243 -14.86 3.73 17.45
C ARG A 243 -15.14 4.66 18.63
N LEU A 244 -15.49 4.09 19.79
CA LEU A 244 -15.85 4.86 20.98
C LEU A 244 -14.64 5.26 21.82
N LYS A 245 -13.54 4.49 21.78
CA LYS A 245 -12.45 4.60 22.76
C LYS A 245 -11.06 4.87 22.18
N LYS A 246 -10.87 4.79 20.86
CA LYS A 246 -9.55 4.94 20.21
C LYS A 246 -9.62 5.81 18.95
N ARG A 247 -8.47 6.37 18.55
CA ARG A 247 -8.29 7.03 17.25
C ARG A 247 -8.15 5.97 16.16
N GLY A 248 -9.27 5.39 15.76
CA GLY A 248 -9.33 4.29 14.80
C GLY A 248 -9.66 4.72 13.38
N HIS A 249 -9.20 3.95 12.39
CA HIS A 249 -9.68 4.03 11.01
C HIS A 249 -10.00 2.63 10.46
N ILE A 250 -10.92 2.55 9.50
CA ILE A 250 -11.35 1.28 8.91
C ILE A 250 -11.20 1.37 7.39
N ILE A 251 -10.53 0.37 6.82
CA ILE A 251 -10.46 0.09 5.39
C ILE A 251 -11.26 -1.19 5.13
N PHE A 252 -12.21 -1.11 4.20
CA PHE A 252 -12.81 -2.29 3.59
C PHE A 252 -12.17 -2.51 2.23
N ASP A 253 -11.49 -3.64 2.08
CA ASP A 253 -10.91 -4.11 0.83
C ASP A 253 -11.60 -5.44 0.48
N THR A 254 -12.70 -5.35 -0.26
CA THR A 254 -13.52 -6.51 -0.63
C THR A 254 -13.49 -6.66 -2.12
N ASP A 255 -13.29 -7.89 -2.59
CA ASP A 255 -13.59 -8.22 -3.97
C ASP A 255 -15.13 -8.27 -4.08
N GLY A 256 -15.70 -7.61 -5.09
CA GLY A 256 -17.14 -7.68 -5.38
C GLY A 256 -17.66 -9.13 -5.42
N PRO A 257 -18.96 -9.36 -5.18
CA PRO A 257 -19.53 -10.71 -5.21
C PRO A 257 -19.28 -11.36 -6.57
N ASP A 258 -18.93 -12.66 -6.56
CA ASP A 258 -18.93 -13.47 -7.78
C ASP A 258 -20.35 -13.40 -8.37
N GLU A 259 -20.50 -12.81 -9.57
CA GLU A 259 -21.74 -12.91 -10.33
C GLU A 259 -21.97 -14.42 -10.60
N THR A 260 -23.04 -14.94 -10.00
CA THR A 260 -23.48 -16.34 -10.09
C THR A 260 -24.50 -16.50 -11.20
#